data_AF-A0A9W7B5Y6-F1
#
_entry.id   AF-A0A9W7B5Y6-F1
#
_cell.length_a   1.000
_cell.length_b   1.000
_cell.length_c   1.000
_cell.angle_alpha   90.00
_cell.angle_beta   90.00
_cell.angle_gamma   90.00
#
_symmetry.space_group_name_H-M   'P 1'
#
loop_
_entity.id
_entity.type
_entity.pdbx_description
1 polymer ?
#
loop_
_entity_poly.entity_id
_entity_poly.type
_entity_poly.pdbx_seq_one_letter_code
_entity_poly.pdbx_strand_id
1 'polypeptide(L)'
;MVASTSGCKWAHLADKLGRNPHEERRLEEKVLPTKPKAKLNPTLASDLPYYHYDGVGSFEMRWGFFGVGMEEEIELEFTLSSDIFSGIGFDCTSSRMCDMVVGNGGGRNEAFLEDFFEVEGDREPHTDEELGGTNDLKIVKLDYNSQYQSVLRFRRKLNTGDKWDAEIKKDYMDLVYAWCEEPFCVDTHSAHAPGSWNIISVDMSGGQSEMMREQAVKMVEEADCTAGSEDLCSCSQLIKRGAIDTFDECTQEAAIEYCKQFGGCSVSGTF
;
A
#
# COMPACT_ATOMS: atom_id res chain seq x y z
N MET A 1 -20.22 -20.67 42.14
CA MET A 1 -18.76 -20.73 42.35
C MET A 1 -18.24 -22.02 41.76
N VAL A 2 -17.03 -21.92 41.20
CA VAL A 2 -16.19 -22.97 40.60
C VAL A 2 -16.49 -23.27 39.13
N ALA A 3 -15.62 -22.67 38.31
CA ALA A 3 -15.38 -22.94 36.90
C ALA A 3 -14.78 -24.34 36.71
N SER A 4 -15.05 -24.94 35.56
CA SER A 4 -14.25 -26.02 35.01
C SER A 4 -13.78 -25.61 33.62
N THR A 5 -12.47 -25.40 33.53
CA THR A 5 -11.69 -25.14 32.32
C THR A 5 -11.32 -26.44 31.63
N SER A 6 -10.70 -26.30 30.45
CA SER A 6 -10.00 -27.27 29.60
C SER A 6 -10.88 -27.97 28.56
N GLY A 7 -10.53 -27.99 27.28
CA GLY A 7 -9.30 -27.58 26.59
C GLY A 7 -9.25 -28.35 25.27
N CYS A 8 -9.12 -27.62 24.16
CA CYS A 8 -9.05 -28.17 22.82
C CYS A 8 -7.85 -29.12 22.66
N LYS A 9 -8.14 -30.36 22.27
CA LYS A 9 -7.20 -31.26 21.59
C LYS A 9 -7.14 -30.84 20.13
N TRP A 10 -5.96 -30.56 19.58
CA TRP A 10 -5.50 -30.98 18.24
C TRP A 10 -4.05 -30.46 18.07
N ALA A 11 -3.08 -31.30 18.44
CA ALA A 11 -1.69 -31.16 18.01
C ALA A 11 -1.13 -32.57 17.82
N HIS A 12 -1.14 -33.04 16.58
CA HIS A 12 -0.46 -34.27 16.16
C HIS A 12 0.30 -33.98 14.87
N LEU A 13 1.55 -33.57 15.04
CA LEU A 13 2.69 -33.66 14.11
C LEU A 13 3.89 -33.33 15.02
N ALA A 14 5.06 -33.94 14.96
CA ALA A 14 5.63 -34.99 14.17
C ALA A 14 6.92 -35.34 14.93
N ASP A 15 7.06 -36.57 15.43
CA ASP A 15 8.32 -36.98 16.05
C ASP A 15 8.63 -38.44 15.68
N LYS A 16 9.61 -38.58 14.79
CA LYS A 16 10.38 -39.81 14.50
C LYS A 16 11.24 -39.57 13.26
N LEU A 17 12.39 -38.93 13.42
CA LEU A 17 13.61 -39.30 12.69
C LEU A 17 14.81 -38.99 13.57
N GLY A 18 15.29 -40.01 14.27
CA GLY A 18 16.54 -39.94 15.02
C GLY A 18 17.74 -39.84 14.08
N ARG A 19 18.70 -38.96 14.43
CA ARG A 19 20.10 -39.12 14.01
C ARG A 19 21.04 -38.75 15.15
N ASN A 20 22.06 -39.59 15.23
CA ASN A 20 23.12 -39.70 16.23
C ASN A 20 24.22 -38.64 15.97
N PRO A 21 24.75 -37.94 16.98
CA PRO A 21 25.84 -36.98 16.79
C PRO A 21 27.16 -37.58 17.30
N HIS A 22 28.04 -38.08 16.42
CA HIS A 22 29.50 -38.14 16.57
C HIS A 22 30.13 -38.85 15.36
N GLU A 23 31.37 -38.47 15.02
CA GLU A 23 32.18 -38.77 13.79
C GLU A 23 31.84 -37.87 12.58
N GLU A 24 32.75 -37.21 11.87
CA GLU A 24 34.22 -37.28 11.81
C GLU A 24 34.78 -36.02 11.12
N ARG A 25 36.09 -35.79 11.25
CA ARG A 25 36.85 -34.65 10.73
C ARG A 25 37.19 -34.76 9.25
N ARG A 26 37.60 -33.60 8.70
CA ARG A 26 38.68 -33.30 7.73
C ARG A 26 38.28 -32.93 6.30
N LEU A 27 38.72 -31.70 5.97
CA LEU A 27 39.34 -31.23 4.73
C LEU A 27 38.54 -31.35 3.44
N GLU A 28 38.08 -30.20 2.93
CA GLU A 28 38.39 -29.75 1.57
C GLU A 28 38.09 -28.25 1.45
N GLU A 29 39.16 -27.46 1.41
CA GLU A 29 39.13 -26.03 1.08
C GLU A 29 38.89 -25.90 -0.43
N LYS A 30 37.60 -25.90 -0.83
CA LYS A 30 37.19 -25.62 -2.20
C LYS A 30 37.04 -24.12 -2.38
N VAL A 31 37.96 -23.53 -3.12
CA VAL A 31 37.87 -22.20 -3.71
C VAL A 31 36.55 -22.11 -4.47
N LEU A 32 35.59 -21.36 -3.90
CA LEU A 32 34.32 -21.07 -4.55
C LEU A 32 34.58 -20.13 -5.75
N PRO A 33 34.12 -20.47 -6.96
CA PRO A 33 34.18 -19.56 -8.09
C PRO A 33 33.38 -18.31 -7.74
N THR A 34 34.01 -17.15 -7.94
CA THR A 34 33.36 -15.84 -7.80
C THR A 34 32.10 -15.84 -8.67
N LYS A 35 30.93 -15.83 -8.02
CA LYS A 35 29.66 -15.63 -8.71
C LYS A 35 29.80 -14.36 -9.56
N PRO A 36 29.46 -14.39 -10.86
CA PRO A 36 29.31 -13.15 -11.61
C PRO A 36 28.33 -12.27 -10.83
N LYS A 37 28.73 -11.03 -10.54
CA LYS A 37 27.86 -10.04 -9.92
C LYS A 37 26.56 -10.05 -10.73
N ALA A 38 25.50 -10.57 -10.13
CA ALA A 38 24.17 -10.43 -10.70
C ALA A 38 23.99 -8.93 -10.92
N LYS A 39 23.77 -8.54 -12.17
CA LYS A 39 23.18 -7.23 -12.44
C LYS A 39 21.92 -7.21 -11.61
N LEU A 40 21.84 -6.32 -10.62
CA LEU A 40 20.58 -6.05 -9.95
C LEU A 40 19.62 -5.65 -11.06
N ASN A 41 18.67 -6.53 -11.36
CA ASN A 41 17.42 -6.09 -11.94
C ASN A 41 16.76 -5.24 -10.85
N PRO A 42 16.50 -3.95 -11.09
CA PRO A 42 15.61 -3.23 -10.21
C PRO A 42 14.22 -3.79 -10.47
N THR A 43 13.88 -4.88 -9.78
CA THR A 43 12.49 -5.16 -9.44
C THR A 43 12.13 -4.16 -8.34
N LEU A 44 12.05 -2.88 -8.70
CA LEU A 44 11.32 -1.89 -7.92
C LEU A 44 9.90 -2.44 -7.88
N ALA A 45 9.42 -2.80 -6.68
CA ALA A 45 8.00 -2.87 -6.42
C ALA A 45 7.38 -1.63 -7.08
N SER A 46 6.36 -1.80 -7.92
CA SER A 46 5.87 -0.71 -8.76
C SER A 46 5.34 0.43 -7.89
N ASP A 47 6.21 1.41 -7.62
CA ASP A 47 5.88 2.62 -6.89
C ASP A 47 4.89 3.41 -7.74
N LEU A 48 3.64 3.42 -7.29
CA LEU A 48 2.61 4.26 -7.85
C LEU A 48 3.01 5.73 -7.60
N PRO A 49 3.05 6.58 -8.65
CA PRO A 49 3.70 7.90 -8.59
C PRO A 49 2.90 8.99 -7.87
N TYR A 50 1.64 8.72 -7.58
CA TYR A 50 0.72 9.67 -6.95
C TYR A 50 0.37 9.19 -5.55
N TYR A 51 0.16 10.14 -4.63
CA TYR A 51 -0.04 9.85 -3.22
C TYR A 51 -0.99 10.85 -2.56
N HIS A 52 -1.81 10.36 -1.64
CA HIS A 52 -2.64 11.14 -0.74
C HIS A 52 -2.60 10.54 0.67
N TYR A 53 -2.66 11.41 1.68
CA TYR A 53 -2.76 11.03 3.08
C TYR A 53 -3.87 11.82 3.76
N ASP A 54 -4.72 11.12 4.51
CA ASP A 54 -5.63 11.74 5.46
C ASP A 54 -5.41 11.20 6.87
N GLY A 55 -5.43 12.10 7.85
CA GLY A 55 -5.17 11.74 9.25
C GLY A 55 -6.30 10.96 9.91
N VAL A 56 -7.52 10.96 9.35
CA VAL A 56 -8.65 10.20 9.86
C VAL A 56 -8.50 8.74 9.44
N GLY A 57 -8.32 7.85 10.41
CA GLY A 57 -8.04 6.43 10.17
C GLY A 57 -6.64 6.14 9.63
N SER A 58 -5.78 7.15 9.53
CA SER A 58 -4.46 7.07 8.87
C SER A 58 -4.58 6.53 7.44
N PHE A 59 -5.52 7.07 6.67
CA PHE A 59 -5.78 6.65 5.30
C PHE A 59 -4.60 7.05 4.40
N GLU A 60 -3.95 6.06 3.81
CA GLU A 60 -2.93 6.26 2.79
C GLU A 60 -3.44 5.74 1.46
N MET A 61 -3.31 6.53 0.40
CA MET A 61 -3.67 6.13 -0.95
C MET A 61 -2.55 6.46 -1.92
N ARG A 62 -2.28 5.55 -2.84
CA ARG A 62 -1.38 5.74 -3.97
C ARG A 62 -2.05 5.32 -5.26
N TRP A 63 -1.75 6.02 -6.35
CA TRP A 63 -2.27 5.63 -7.66
C TRP A 63 -1.33 5.96 -8.81
N GLY A 64 -1.63 5.37 -9.97
CA GLY A 64 -0.96 5.61 -11.23
C GLY A 64 -1.85 5.17 -12.39
N PHE A 65 -1.53 5.66 -13.58
CA PHE A 65 -2.28 5.32 -14.80
C PHE A 65 -1.50 4.35 -15.68
N PHE A 66 -2.21 3.40 -16.28
CA PHE A 66 -1.69 2.39 -17.19
C PHE A 66 -2.53 2.33 -18.46
N GLY A 67 -1.89 2.10 -19.60
CA GLY A 67 -2.60 2.11 -20.89
C GLY A 67 -2.83 3.52 -21.41
N VAL A 68 -3.70 3.64 -22.42
CA VAL A 68 -4.03 4.92 -23.08
C VAL A 68 -5.45 4.87 -23.66
N GLY A 69 -6.11 6.02 -23.73
CA GLY A 69 -7.41 6.16 -24.38
C GLY A 69 -8.53 5.40 -23.66
N MET A 70 -9.40 4.71 -24.40
CA MET A 70 -10.55 3.99 -23.83
C MET A 70 -10.17 2.74 -23.03
N GLU A 71 -8.92 2.29 -23.13
CA GLU A 71 -8.40 1.15 -22.37
C GLU A 71 -7.47 1.61 -21.24
N GLU A 72 -7.49 2.91 -20.91
CA GLU A 72 -6.73 3.43 -19.80
C GLU A 72 -7.32 2.97 -18.46
N GLU A 73 -6.45 2.54 -17.57
CA GLU A 73 -6.75 2.01 -16.24
C GLU A 73 -6.07 2.86 -15.18
N ILE A 74 -6.70 2.96 -14.02
CA ILE A 74 -6.04 3.34 -12.78
C ILE A 74 -5.55 2.07 -12.09
N GLU A 75 -4.35 2.10 -11.54
CA GLU A 75 -3.93 1.20 -10.48
C GLU A 75 -3.92 1.98 -9.18
N LEU A 76 -4.69 1.54 -8.20
CA LEU A 76 -4.89 2.22 -6.93
C LEU A 76 -4.52 1.26 -5.80
N GLU A 77 -3.76 1.76 -4.84
CA GLU A 77 -3.43 1.10 -3.58
C GLU A 77 -3.94 1.98 -2.44
N PHE A 78 -4.67 1.42 -1.49
CA PHE A 78 -5.02 2.13 -0.26
C PHE A 78 -4.81 1.28 0.98
N THR A 79 -4.53 1.95 2.10
CA THR A 79 -4.20 1.32 3.38
C THR A 79 -5.03 1.91 4.51
N LEU A 80 -5.65 1.04 5.31
CA LEU A 80 -6.44 1.38 6.50
C LEU A 80 -6.23 0.32 7.60
N SER A 81 -6.34 0.75 8.85
CA SER A 81 -6.25 -0.14 10.02
C SER A 81 -7.55 -0.93 10.18
N SER A 82 -7.62 -2.11 9.56
CA SER A 82 -8.72 -3.05 9.73
C SER A 82 -8.31 -4.41 9.20
N ASP A 83 -8.70 -5.47 9.90
CA ASP A 83 -8.70 -6.84 9.37
C ASP A 83 -10.11 -7.36 9.07
N ILE A 84 -11.16 -6.53 9.19
CA ILE A 84 -12.56 -6.90 8.93
C ILE A 84 -12.96 -6.42 7.54
N PHE A 85 -13.06 -5.10 7.35
CA PHE A 85 -13.18 -4.49 6.03
C PHE A 85 -12.68 -3.03 6.03
N SER A 86 -12.27 -2.60 4.85
CA SER A 86 -12.02 -1.22 4.47
C SER A 86 -12.58 -1.01 3.07
N GLY A 87 -13.08 0.19 2.80
CA GLY A 87 -13.66 0.51 1.51
C GLY A 87 -13.38 1.93 1.10
N ILE A 88 -13.37 2.15 -0.21
CA ILE A 88 -13.25 3.45 -0.86
C ILE A 88 -14.38 3.58 -1.88
N GLY A 89 -15.04 4.73 -1.93
CA GLY A 89 -16.07 5.05 -2.90
C GLY A 89 -15.72 6.26 -3.74
N PHE A 90 -16.21 6.28 -4.99
CA PHE A 90 -15.78 7.18 -6.05
C PHE A 90 -16.88 8.17 -6.45
N ASP A 91 -16.50 9.45 -6.61
CA ASP A 91 -17.37 10.56 -7.03
C ASP A 91 -18.63 10.73 -6.16
N CYS A 92 -18.49 10.44 -4.85
CA CYS A 92 -19.60 10.44 -3.92
C CYS A 92 -19.21 11.10 -2.58
N THR A 93 -20.19 11.75 -1.93
CA THR A 93 -20.02 12.42 -0.62
C THR A 93 -20.91 11.80 0.46
N SER A 94 -21.36 10.57 0.25
CA SER A 94 -22.17 9.78 1.16
C SER A 94 -22.15 8.32 0.70
N SER A 95 -22.59 7.38 1.55
CA SER A 95 -22.85 6.01 1.11
C SER A 95 -23.92 5.95 0.01
N ARG A 96 -24.89 6.88 0.01
CA ARG A 96 -25.98 6.88 -0.98
C ARG A 96 -25.51 7.07 -2.41
N MET A 97 -25.96 6.19 -3.30
CA MET A 97 -25.67 6.23 -4.74
C MET A 97 -24.16 6.30 -5.00
N CYS A 98 -23.42 5.45 -4.30
CA CYS A 98 -21.97 5.44 -4.35
C CYS A 98 -21.44 4.10 -4.91
N ASP A 99 -20.58 4.22 -5.92
CA ASP A 99 -19.69 3.18 -6.43
C ASP A 99 -18.54 2.99 -5.44
N MET A 100 -18.32 1.75 -5.00
CA MET A 100 -17.40 1.41 -3.92
C MET A 100 -16.60 0.15 -4.21
N VAL A 101 -15.36 0.17 -3.78
CA VAL A 101 -14.51 -1.02 -3.68
C VAL A 101 -14.31 -1.34 -2.22
N VAL A 102 -14.70 -2.53 -1.79
CA VAL A 102 -14.67 -2.96 -0.38
C VAL A 102 -13.92 -4.28 -0.23
N GLY A 103 -13.06 -4.38 0.79
CA GLY A 103 -12.25 -5.57 1.01
C GLY A 103 -11.49 -5.58 2.32
N ASN A 104 -10.66 -6.60 2.52
CA ASN A 104 -9.62 -6.63 3.55
C ASN A 104 -8.38 -7.37 3.05
N GLY A 105 -7.24 -7.09 3.68
CA GLY A 105 -5.94 -7.67 3.34
C GLY A 105 -5.68 -9.04 3.98
N GLY A 106 -6.65 -9.60 4.68
CA GLY A 106 -6.55 -10.80 5.49
C GLY A 106 -6.40 -10.50 6.98
N GLY A 107 -5.50 -11.22 7.65
CA GLY A 107 -5.33 -11.14 9.10
C GLY A 107 -6.09 -12.26 9.80
N ARG A 108 -7.08 -11.91 10.64
CA ARG A 108 -7.97 -12.91 11.27
C ARG A 108 -9.09 -13.37 10.34
N ASN A 109 -9.38 -12.60 9.29
CA ASN A 109 -10.38 -12.91 8.28
C ASN A 109 -9.71 -13.34 6.96
N GLU A 110 -10.47 -13.99 6.08
CA GLU A 110 -10.02 -14.27 4.72
C GLU A 110 -9.96 -12.97 3.91
N ALA A 111 -8.89 -12.81 3.13
CA ALA A 111 -8.68 -11.65 2.27
C ALA A 111 -9.70 -11.65 1.13
N PHE A 112 -10.31 -10.49 0.87
CA PHE A 112 -11.25 -10.30 -0.23
C PHE A 112 -11.18 -8.85 -0.73
N LEU A 113 -11.67 -8.63 -1.96
CA LEU A 113 -11.86 -7.31 -2.55
C LEU A 113 -12.91 -7.43 -3.66
N GLU A 114 -14.00 -6.70 -3.52
CA GLU A 114 -15.14 -6.78 -4.42
C GLU A 114 -15.67 -5.39 -4.78
N ASP A 115 -16.40 -5.35 -5.89
CA ASP A 115 -17.05 -4.17 -6.47
C ASP A 115 -18.48 -4.07 -5.96
N PHE A 116 -18.83 -2.93 -5.41
CA PHE A 116 -20.08 -2.68 -4.71
C PHE A 116 -20.72 -1.37 -5.15
N PHE A 117 -22.04 -1.33 -5.06
CA PHE A 117 -22.81 -0.12 -5.17
C PHE A 117 -23.89 -0.05 -4.09
N GLU A 118 -24.06 1.14 -3.51
CA GLU A 118 -25.11 1.39 -2.53
C GLU A 118 -26.16 2.34 -3.11
N VAL A 119 -27.44 1.94 -3.00
CA VAL A 119 -28.56 2.60 -3.69
C VAL A 119 -29.31 3.59 -2.80
N GLU A 120 -29.51 3.28 -1.52
CA GLU A 120 -30.47 3.96 -0.65
C GLU A 120 -29.85 4.99 0.31
N GLY A 121 -28.61 4.79 0.70
CA GLY A 121 -27.88 5.44 1.76
C GLY A 121 -28.04 4.70 3.08
N ASP A 122 -26.96 4.64 3.86
CA ASP A 122 -26.95 4.06 5.22
C ASP A 122 -27.47 2.61 5.29
N ARG A 123 -27.31 1.87 4.20
CA ARG A 123 -27.57 0.43 4.10
C ARG A 123 -26.28 -0.31 3.75
N GLU A 124 -26.34 -1.62 3.95
CA GLU A 124 -25.33 -2.52 3.41
C GLU A 124 -25.35 -2.43 1.88
N PRO A 125 -24.19 -2.25 1.24
CA PRO A 125 -24.12 -2.20 -0.22
C PRO A 125 -24.37 -3.57 -0.85
N HIS A 126 -24.73 -3.55 -2.13
CA HIS A 126 -24.84 -4.74 -2.96
C HIS A 126 -23.62 -4.86 -3.84
N THR A 127 -23.21 -6.08 -4.18
CA THR A 127 -22.19 -6.22 -5.23
C THR A 127 -22.78 -5.77 -6.55
N ASP A 128 -21.94 -5.28 -7.46
CA ASP A 128 -22.41 -4.81 -8.76
C ASP A 128 -23.08 -5.94 -9.56
N GLU A 129 -22.56 -7.16 -9.44
CA GLU A 129 -23.14 -8.36 -10.05
C GLU A 129 -24.57 -8.65 -9.55
N GLU A 130 -24.86 -8.42 -8.25
CA GLU A 130 -26.22 -8.56 -7.69
C GLU A 130 -27.21 -7.55 -8.31
N LEU A 131 -26.70 -6.37 -8.69
CA LEU A 131 -27.47 -5.31 -9.34
C LEU A 131 -27.48 -5.43 -10.88
N GLY A 132 -26.87 -6.49 -11.42
CA GLY A 132 -26.78 -6.76 -12.85
C GLY A 132 -25.74 -5.93 -13.59
N GLY A 133 -24.71 -5.46 -12.89
CA GLY A 133 -23.46 -4.93 -13.42
C GLY A 133 -22.35 -6.00 -13.51
N THR A 134 -21.11 -5.55 -13.48
CA THR A 134 -19.89 -6.36 -13.52
C THR A 134 -18.97 -6.06 -12.35
N ASN A 135 -18.13 -7.03 -11.98
CA ASN A 135 -16.97 -6.76 -11.14
C ASN A 135 -15.80 -6.33 -12.05
N ASP A 136 -15.42 -5.06 -11.99
CA ASP A 136 -14.45 -4.44 -12.88
C ASP A 136 -13.03 -4.38 -12.29
N LEU A 137 -12.83 -5.05 -11.15
CA LEU A 137 -11.58 -5.05 -10.42
C LEU A 137 -10.62 -6.15 -10.90
N LYS A 138 -9.37 -5.74 -11.16
CA LYS A 138 -8.24 -6.66 -11.32
C LYS A 138 -7.36 -6.56 -10.09
N ILE A 139 -7.49 -7.53 -9.19
CA ILE A 139 -6.73 -7.57 -7.95
C ILE A 139 -5.22 -7.66 -8.25
N VAL A 140 -4.44 -6.76 -7.65
CA VAL A 140 -2.98 -6.73 -7.73
C VAL A 140 -2.36 -7.20 -6.42
N LYS A 141 -2.87 -6.74 -5.27
CA LYS A 141 -2.35 -7.09 -3.94
C LYS A 141 -3.47 -7.02 -2.90
N LEU A 142 -3.56 -8.03 -2.05
CA LEU A 142 -4.29 -8.04 -0.78
C LEU A 142 -3.32 -8.52 0.29
N ASP A 143 -3.07 -7.70 1.29
CA ASP A 143 -2.05 -7.98 2.31
C ASP A 143 -2.42 -7.33 3.64
N TYR A 144 -2.08 -8.01 4.74
CA TYR A 144 -2.26 -7.50 6.09
C TYR A 144 -0.87 -7.36 6.72
N ASN A 145 -0.41 -6.11 6.82
CA ASN A 145 0.98 -5.81 7.11
C ASN A 145 1.32 -6.00 8.60
N SER A 146 2.61 -5.88 8.94
CA SER A 146 3.08 -6.01 10.32
C SER A 146 2.65 -4.87 11.25
N GLN A 147 2.07 -3.80 10.69
CA GLN A 147 1.45 -2.68 11.39
C GLN A 147 -0.05 -2.87 11.61
N TYR A 148 -0.61 -4.05 11.32
CA TYR A 148 -2.03 -4.37 11.48
C TYR A 148 -2.95 -3.56 10.56
N GLN A 149 -2.51 -3.32 9.33
CA GLN A 149 -3.27 -2.58 8.32
C GLN A 149 -3.53 -3.46 7.10
N SER A 150 -4.74 -3.34 6.55
CA SER A 150 -5.06 -3.88 5.23
C SER A 150 -4.45 -2.99 4.15
N VAL A 151 -3.70 -3.59 3.23
CA VAL A 151 -3.16 -2.95 2.02
C VAL A 151 -3.88 -3.57 0.82
N LEU A 152 -4.71 -2.77 0.16
CA LEU A 152 -5.59 -3.20 -0.94
C LEU A 152 -5.16 -2.52 -2.22
N ARG A 153 -4.80 -3.31 -3.23
CA ARG A 153 -4.33 -2.81 -4.53
C ARG A 153 -5.04 -3.50 -5.67
N PHE A 154 -5.57 -2.71 -6.59
CA PHE A 154 -6.30 -3.20 -7.75
C PHE A 154 -6.08 -2.31 -8.97
N ARG A 155 -6.45 -2.82 -10.14
CA ARG A 155 -6.63 -2.03 -11.35
C ARG A 155 -8.09 -2.01 -11.77
N ARG A 156 -8.53 -0.90 -12.34
CA ARG A 156 -9.86 -0.72 -12.92
C ARG A 156 -9.77 0.27 -14.09
N LYS A 157 -10.60 0.10 -15.12
CA LYS A 157 -10.69 1.09 -16.20
C LYS A 157 -11.17 2.43 -15.65
N LEU A 158 -10.73 3.54 -16.24
CA LEU A 158 -11.26 4.84 -15.86
C LEU A 158 -12.76 4.97 -16.17
N ASN A 159 -13.20 4.30 -17.23
CA ASN A 159 -14.60 4.18 -17.61
C ASN A 159 -14.86 2.72 -18.00
N THR A 160 -15.62 2.01 -17.18
CA THR A 160 -15.98 0.60 -17.38
C THR A 160 -17.16 0.46 -18.36
N GLY A 161 -18.00 1.50 -18.44
CA GLY A 161 -19.28 1.47 -19.15
C GLY A 161 -20.39 0.78 -18.36
N ASP A 162 -20.12 0.35 -17.11
CA ASP A 162 -21.16 -0.08 -16.19
C ASP A 162 -21.97 1.13 -15.72
N LYS A 163 -23.27 0.93 -15.50
CA LYS A 163 -24.20 1.94 -14.98
C LYS A 163 -24.07 2.17 -13.47
N TRP A 164 -23.46 1.24 -12.74
CA TRP A 164 -23.24 1.34 -11.30
C TRP A 164 -21.91 2.01 -10.98
N ASP A 165 -21.00 2.02 -11.94
CA ASP A 165 -19.69 2.60 -11.82
C ASP A 165 -19.66 4.12 -12.01
N ALA A 166 -18.86 4.79 -11.17
CA ALA A 166 -18.42 6.15 -11.41
C ALA A 166 -17.28 6.16 -12.44
N GLU A 167 -17.31 7.13 -13.36
CA GLU A 167 -16.18 7.39 -14.23
C GLU A 167 -15.07 8.10 -13.43
N ILE A 168 -13.89 7.48 -13.37
CA ILE A 168 -12.72 8.02 -12.69
C ILE A 168 -12.12 9.13 -13.55
N LYS A 169 -12.31 10.37 -13.08
CA LYS A 169 -11.83 11.60 -13.73
C LYS A 169 -10.37 11.84 -13.36
N LYS A 170 -9.59 12.31 -14.33
CA LYS A 170 -8.25 12.90 -14.10
C LYS A 170 -8.38 14.35 -13.69
N ASP A 171 -9.08 14.60 -12.59
CA ASP A 171 -9.33 15.92 -11.99
C ASP A 171 -9.65 15.71 -10.50
N TYR A 172 -10.06 16.76 -9.79
CA TYR A 172 -10.64 16.64 -8.47
C TYR A 172 -11.85 15.71 -8.46
N MET A 173 -11.79 14.70 -7.60
CA MET A 173 -12.88 13.79 -7.29
C MET A 173 -13.09 13.74 -5.78
N ASP A 174 -14.36 13.74 -5.38
CA ASP A 174 -14.72 13.43 -4.01
C ASP A 174 -14.67 11.91 -3.83
N LEU A 175 -13.94 11.48 -2.80
CA LEU A 175 -13.83 10.10 -2.39
C LEU A 175 -14.38 9.96 -0.98
N VAL A 176 -15.15 8.92 -0.74
CA VAL A 176 -15.49 8.49 0.62
C VAL A 176 -14.63 7.28 0.95
N TYR A 177 -14.20 7.15 2.19
CA TYR A 177 -13.63 5.88 2.66
C TYR A 177 -14.13 5.57 4.05
N ALA A 178 -14.18 4.28 4.36
CA ALA A 178 -14.61 3.77 5.65
C ALA A 178 -13.82 2.52 6.00
N TRP A 179 -13.72 2.24 7.29
CA TRP A 179 -13.11 1.01 7.79
C TRP A 179 -13.80 0.57 9.05
N CYS A 180 -13.58 -0.67 9.42
CA CYS A 180 -14.34 -1.31 10.47
C CYS A 180 -13.43 -2.10 11.39
N GLU A 181 -13.52 -1.85 12.69
CA GLU A 181 -12.66 -2.45 13.71
C GLU A 181 -13.49 -2.95 14.89
N GLU A 182 -12.93 -3.92 15.62
CA GLU A 182 -13.49 -4.32 16.91
C GLU A 182 -13.42 -3.16 17.93
N PRO A 183 -14.40 -3.06 18.85
CA PRO A 183 -15.50 -3.99 19.08
C PRO A 183 -16.78 -3.63 18.30
N PHE A 184 -16.74 -2.65 17.40
CA PHE A 184 -17.94 -2.15 16.73
C PHE A 184 -18.47 -3.10 15.67
N CYS A 185 -17.55 -3.80 15.01
CA CYS A 185 -17.89 -4.78 14.00
C CYS A 185 -17.59 -6.19 14.48
N VAL A 186 -18.46 -7.13 14.10
CA VAL A 186 -18.29 -8.56 14.37
C VAL A 186 -18.03 -9.36 13.09
N ASP A 187 -18.33 -8.80 11.93
CA ASP A 187 -18.16 -9.38 10.60
C ASP A 187 -18.15 -8.28 9.51
N THR A 188 -18.04 -8.71 8.25
CA THR A 188 -18.02 -7.86 7.06
C THR A 188 -19.37 -7.23 6.70
N HIS A 189 -20.45 -7.62 7.38
CA HIS A 189 -21.81 -7.08 7.17
C HIS A 189 -22.18 -6.03 8.22
N SER A 190 -21.31 -5.83 9.21
CA SER A 190 -21.49 -4.85 10.27
C SER A 190 -21.29 -3.42 9.74
N ALA A 191 -22.05 -2.46 10.23
CA ALA A 191 -21.75 -1.05 9.98
C ALA A 191 -20.43 -0.65 10.66
N HIS A 192 -19.64 0.21 10.02
CA HIS A 192 -18.45 0.79 10.65
C HIS A 192 -18.82 1.64 11.89
N ALA A 193 -17.85 1.89 12.76
CA ALA A 193 -18.06 2.70 13.95
C ALA A 193 -18.33 4.19 13.61
N PRO A 194 -18.99 4.95 14.51
CA PRO A 194 -19.04 6.41 14.39
C PRO A 194 -17.63 7.01 14.30
N GLY A 195 -17.37 7.77 13.24
CA GLY A 195 -16.06 8.38 12.98
C GLY A 195 -15.04 7.49 12.28
N SER A 196 -15.38 6.22 11.98
CA SER A 196 -14.55 5.33 11.16
C SER A 196 -14.81 5.47 9.66
N TRP A 197 -14.87 6.71 9.21
CA TRP A 197 -15.06 7.11 7.82
C TRP A 197 -14.68 8.57 7.64
N ASN A 198 -14.42 8.97 6.40
CA ASN A 198 -14.24 10.38 6.03
C ASN A 198 -14.60 10.62 4.55
N ILE A 199 -14.76 11.89 4.17
CA ILE A 199 -14.87 12.35 2.77
C ILE A 199 -13.68 13.26 2.50
N ILE A 200 -12.99 13.00 1.40
CA ILE A 200 -11.83 13.76 0.94
C ILE A 200 -12.04 14.17 -0.51
N SER A 201 -11.44 15.29 -0.92
CA SER A 201 -11.40 15.70 -2.32
C SER A 201 -9.96 15.58 -2.80
N VAL A 202 -9.74 14.74 -3.81
CA VAL A 202 -8.40 14.39 -4.29
C VAL A 202 -8.28 14.77 -5.76
N ASP A 203 -7.22 15.51 -6.11
CA ASP A 203 -6.83 15.71 -7.50
C ASP A 203 -6.26 14.40 -8.06
N MET A 204 -7.10 13.64 -8.75
CA MET A 204 -6.74 12.34 -9.32
C MET A 204 -5.92 12.50 -10.60
N SER A 205 -5.75 13.70 -11.16
CA SER A 205 -5.03 13.93 -12.42
C SER A 205 -3.55 13.52 -12.38
N GLY A 206 -2.97 13.51 -11.18
CA GLY A 206 -1.53 13.37 -10.99
C GLY A 206 -0.74 14.65 -11.30
N GLY A 207 -1.41 15.75 -11.67
CA GLY A 207 -0.78 17.00 -12.13
C GLY A 207 0.11 17.68 -11.09
N GLN A 208 -0.25 17.64 -9.79
CA GLN A 208 0.63 18.16 -8.74
C GLN A 208 1.90 17.32 -8.57
N SER A 209 1.82 16.01 -8.82
CA SER A 209 2.97 15.11 -8.78
C SER A 209 3.84 15.24 -10.02
N GLU A 210 3.30 15.51 -11.20
CA GLU A 210 4.12 15.79 -12.39
C GLU A 210 4.89 17.11 -12.24
N MET A 211 4.26 18.17 -11.74
CA MET A 211 4.97 19.40 -11.40
C MET A 211 6.02 19.18 -10.31
N MET A 212 5.68 18.46 -9.23
CA MET A 212 6.65 18.13 -8.19
C MET A 212 7.76 17.21 -8.68
N ARG A 213 7.49 16.32 -9.65
CA ARG A 213 8.48 15.44 -10.27
C ARG A 213 9.38 16.23 -11.20
N GLU A 214 8.85 17.14 -12.00
CA GLU A 214 9.65 18.05 -12.83
C GLU A 214 10.53 18.95 -11.95
N GLN A 215 9.98 19.47 -10.85
CA GLN A 215 10.74 20.20 -9.84
C GLN A 215 11.77 19.30 -9.14
N ALA A 216 11.44 18.06 -8.77
CA ALA A 216 12.36 17.13 -8.15
C ALA A 216 13.49 16.72 -9.10
N VAL A 217 13.20 16.49 -10.38
CA VAL A 217 14.21 16.23 -11.42
C VAL A 217 15.13 17.44 -11.53
N LYS A 218 14.56 18.65 -11.59
CA LYS A 218 15.35 19.89 -11.61
C LYS A 218 16.20 20.06 -10.34
N MET A 219 15.67 19.70 -9.17
CA MET A 219 16.41 19.74 -7.90
C MET A 219 17.54 18.70 -7.84
N VAL A 220 17.36 17.52 -8.45
CA VAL A 220 18.42 16.52 -8.60
C VAL A 220 19.51 17.02 -9.56
N GLU A 221 19.13 17.67 -10.66
CA GLU A 221 20.09 18.23 -11.63
C GLU A 221 20.88 19.43 -11.07
N GLU A 222 20.27 20.23 -10.20
CA GLU A 222 20.89 21.43 -9.62
C GLU A 222 21.70 21.15 -8.34
N ALA A 223 21.57 19.98 -7.72
CA ALA A 223 22.26 19.63 -6.48
C ALA A 223 23.76 19.33 -6.71
N ASP A 224 24.63 19.95 -5.92
CA ASP A 224 26.06 19.63 -5.91
C ASP A 224 26.29 18.37 -5.06
N CYS A 225 26.27 17.21 -5.71
CA CYS A 225 26.52 15.91 -5.05
C CYS A 225 28.00 15.55 -4.97
N THR A 226 28.90 16.53 -4.85
CA THR A 226 30.33 16.28 -4.64
C THR A 226 30.71 16.21 -3.17
N ALA A 227 31.83 15.55 -2.91
CA ALA A 227 32.41 15.38 -1.59
C ALA A 227 32.58 16.71 -0.83
N GLY A 228 31.86 16.89 0.27
CA GLY A 228 31.96 18.08 1.13
C GLY A 228 31.02 19.22 0.75
N SER A 229 30.13 19.02 -0.23
CA SER A 229 29.05 19.94 -0.54
C SER A 229 28.06 20.08 0.64
N GLU A 230 27.50 21.27 0.80
CA GLU A 230 26.42 21.57 1.75
C GLU A 230 25.09 20.88 1.34
N ASP A 231 24.99 20.45 0.08
CA ASP A 231 23.83 19.73 -0.43
C ASP A 231 23.80 18.26 0.01
N LEU A 232 24.91 17.71 0.52
CA LEU A 232 24.91 16.33 0.99
C LEU A 232 24.09 16.17 2.28
N CYS A 233 23.34 15.09 2.34
CA CYS A 233 22.61 14.71 3.53
C CYS A 233 23.56 14.31 4.66
N SER A 234 23.30 14.83 5.86
CA SER A 234 23.92 14.30 7.09
C SER A 234 23.41 12.89 7.39
N CYS A 235 24.17 12.13 8.19
CA CYS A 235 23.79 10.77 8.60
C CYS A 235 22.38 10.69 9.21
N SER A 236 22.01 11.67 10.03
CA SER A 236 20.69 11.71 10.65
C SER A 236 19.58 11.95 9.62
N GLN A 237 19.84 12.75 8.59
CA GLN A 237 18.89 12.97 7.49
C GLN A 237 18.73 11.70 6.62
N LEU A 238 19.82 10.98 6.36
CA LEU A 238 19.78 9.72 5.61
C LEU A 238 18.97 8.64 6.34
N ILE A 239 19.16 8.49 7.66
CA ILE A 239 18.35 7.58 8.49
C ILE A 239 16.88 7.98 8.48
N LYS A 240 16.59 9.27 8.69
CA LYS A 240 15.20 9.78 8.66
C LYS A 240 14.52 9.51 7.30
N ARG A 241 15.28 9.49 6.21
CA ARG A 241 14.82 9.25 4.85
C ARG A 241 14.86 7.76 4.45
N GLY A 242 15.26 6.86 5.36
CA GLY A 242 15.35 5.41 5.09
C GLY A 242 16.43 5.02 4.09
N ALA A 243 17.41 5.89 3.86
CA ALA A 243 18.51 5.63 2.92
C ALA A 243 19.58 4.70 3.52
N ILE A 244 19.71 4.72 4.85
CA ILE A 244 20.56 3.85 5.66
C ILE A 244 19.82 3.54 6.96
N ASP A 245 20.07 2.38 7.54
CA ASP A 245 19.36 1.94 8.75
C ASP A 245 20.05 2.42 10.03
N THR A 246 21.37 2.60 9.97
CA THR A 246 22.20 2.90 11.15
C THR A 246 23.29 3.93 10.85
N PHE A 247 23.84 4.53 11.91
CA PHE A 247 24.98 5.46 11.76
C PHE A 247 26.24 4.78 11.24
N ASP A 248 26.39 3.47 11.42
CA ASP A 248 27.56 2.71 10.94
C ASP A 248 27.58 2.59 9.40
N GLU A 249 26.40 2.68 8.77
CA GLU A 249 26.26 2.71 7.31
C GLU A 249 26.46 4.11 6.72
N CYS A 250 26.60 5.13 7.57
CA CYS A 250 26.79 6.49 7.12
C CYS A 250 28.19 6.71 6.58
N THR A 251 28.33 6.52 5.26
CA THR A 251 29.54 6.81 4.51
C THR A 251 29.36 8.03 3.62
N GLN A 252 30.46 8.66 3.24
CA GLN A 252 30.44 9.76 2.28
C GLN A 252 29.88 9.29 0.93
N GLU A 253 30.20 8.05 0.55
CA GLU A 253 29.67 7.40 -0.63
C GLU A 253 28.15 7.26 -0.56
N ALA A 254 27.59 6.81 0.58
CA ALA A 254 26.15 6.72 0.77
C ALA A 254 25.44 8.08 0.65
N ALA A 255 26.03 9.14 1.21
CA ALA A 255 25.49 10.50 1.08
C ALA A 255 25.52 11.01 -0.37
N ILE A 256 26.60 10.74 -1.11
CA ILE A 256 26.74 11.12 -2.53
C ILE A 256 25.77 10.31 -3.41
N GLU A 257 25.64 9.01 -3.16
CA GLU A 257 24.74 8.12 -3.89
C GLU A 257 23.28 8.56 -3.70
N TYR A 258 22.89 8.81 -2.45
CA TYR A 258 21.57 9.35 -2.14
C TYR A 258 21.33 10.69 -2.84
N CYS A 259 22.29 11.62 -2.75
CA CYS A 259 22.17 12.93 -3.39
C CYS A 259 21.97 12.83 -4.91
N LYS A 260 22.72 11.96 -5.59
CA LYS A 260 22.58 11.78 -7.05
C LYS A 260 21.24 11.19 -7.46
N GLN A 261 20.63 10.40 -6.58
CA GLN A 261 19.38 9.72 -6.85
C GLN A 261 18.16 10.59 -6.48
N PHE A 262 18.27 11.40 -5.43
CA PHE A 262 17.13 12.09 -4.81
C PHE A 262 17.32 13.60 -4.62
N GLY A 263 18.48 14.15 -5.01
CA GLY A 263 18.84 15.56 -4.84
C GLY A 263 19.44 15.88 -3.47
N GLY A 264 19.82 17.15 -3.28
CA GLY A 264 20.44 17.62 -2.05
C GLY A 264 19.48 17.69 -0.85
N CYS A 265 20.03 17.68 0.37
CA CYS A 265 19.31 17.80 1.63
C CYS A 265 19.17 19.24 2.16
N SER A 266 19.87 20.19 1.56
CA SER A 266 19.90 21.63 1.89
C SER A 266 18.66 22.38 1.39
N VAL A 267 17.88 21.80 0.48
CA VAL A 267 16.66 22.41 -0.05
C VAL A 267 15.54 22.25 0.99
N SER A 268 15.37 23.31 1.78
CA SER A 268 14.28 23.49 2.74
C SER A 268 12.95 23.72 2.01
N GLY A 269 12.47 22.69 1.29
CA GLY A 269 11.07 22.55 0.97
C GLY A 269 10.33 22.21 2.27
N THR A 270 9.62 23.18 2.81
CA THR A 270 8.62 22.95 3.86
C THR A 270 7.54 22.07 3.23
N PHE A 271 7.54 20.79 3.59
CA PHE A 271 6.41 19.89 3.38
C PHE A 271 5.30 20.25 4.36
#